data_AF-A0A7H1RLT8-F1
#
_entry.id   AF-A0A7H1RLT8-F1
#
_cell.length_a   1.000
_cell.length_b   1.000
_cell.length_c   1.000
_cell.angle_alpha   90.00
_cell.angle_beta   90.00
_cell.angle_gamma   90.00
#
_symmetry.space_group_name_H-M   'P 1'
#
loop_
_entity.id
_entity.type
_entity.pdbx_description
1 polymer ?
#
loop_
_entity_poly.entity_id
_entity_poly.type
_entity_poly.pdbx_seq_one_letter_code
_entity_poly.pdbx_strand_id
1 'polypeptide(L)'
;MSTDRSDRLYDTWRASAEKFDYFVLGILGALYAYIANNFEPGVLGLNPKTVELSALATLFASAILGFLRVEASVLLTSLNHRYLRANKQRGLFTQQLANGRPFLNSATGQIYAPHDAQEEVAAINNALPGIKEQMERTSRRAEITYAWRNRLVLLGFLCLVGARVWGVYYHAV
;
A
#
# COMPACT_ATOMS: atom_id res chain seq x y z
N MET A 1 8.41 1.62 -28.74
CA MET A 1 9.44 2.48 -28.13
C MET A 1 8.92 3.37 -27.00
N SER A 2 7.65 3.80 -26.97
CA SER A 2 7.10 4.64 -25.87
C SER A 2 6.84 3.88 -24.55
N THR A 3 6.55 2.58 -24.60
CA THR A 3 6.23 1.76 -23.42
C THR A 3 7.45 1.51 -22.52
N ASP A 4 8.62 1.25 -23.09
CA ASP A 4 9.85 0.96 -22.33
C ASP A 4 10.24 2.12 -21.39
N ARG A 5 10.04 3.37 -21.81
CA ARG A 5 10.25 4.55 -20.94
C ARG A 5 9.26 4.58 -19.78
N SER A 6 7.98 4.36 -20.05
CA SER A 6 6.92 4.41 -19.05
C SER A 6 7.05 3.27 -18.04
N ASP A 7 7.37 2.06 -18.51
CA ASP A 7 7.57 0.88 -17.69
C ASP A 7 8.77 1.08 -16.75
N ARG A 8 9.91 1.55 -17.27
CA ARG A 8 11.08 1.88 -16.44
C ARG A 8 10.82 2.98 -15.42
N LEU A 9 10.06 4.02 -15.80
CA LEU A 9 9.70 5.09 -14.87
C LEU A 9 8.82 4.56 -13.74
N TYR A 10 7.83 3.71 -14.07
CA TYR A 10 6.96 3.06 -13.09
C TYR A 10 7.77 2.16 -12.15
N ASP A 11 8.65 1.31 -12.67
CA ASP A 11 9.48 0.42 -11.86
C ASP A 11 10.40 1.20 -10.92
N THR A 12 11.02 2.28 -11.42
CA THR A 12 11.88 3.14 -10.61
C THR A 12 11.08 3.83 -9.50
N TRP A 13 9.93 4.40 -9.83
CA TRP A 13 9.05 5.05 -8.86
C TRP A 13 8.57 4.08 -7.79
N ARG A 14 8.09 2.90 -8.22
CA ARG A 14 7.61 1.83 -7.34
C ARG A 14 8.70 1.37 -6.38
N ALA A 15 9.89 1.07 -6.90
CA ALA A 15 11.03 0.62 -6.10
C ALA A 15 11.46 1.68 -5.07
N SER A 16 11.47 2.96 -5.46
CA SER A 16 11.75 4.06 -4.53
C SER A 16 10.68 4.21 -3.46
N ALA A 17 9.39 4.10 -3.82
CA ALA A 17 8.28 4.18 -2.88
C ALA A 17 8.32 3.04 -1.84
N GLU A 18 8.60 1.81 -2.28
CA GLU A 18 8.73 0.64 -1.41
C GLU A 18 9.92 0.76 -0.45
N LYS A 19 11.09 1.16 -0.96
CA LYS A 19 12.28 1.44 -0.12
C LYS A 19 12.01 2.51 0.93
N PHE A 20 11.31 3.59 0.54
CA PHE A 20 10.95 4.65 1.46
C PHE A 20 10.03 4.13 2.57
N ASP A 21 9.03 3.32 2.24
CA ASP A 21 8.11 2.76 3.23
C ASP A 21 8.83 1.82 4.22
N TYR A 22 9.77 1.00 3.75
CA TYR A 22 10.60 0.14 4.62
C TYR A 22 11.53 0.96 5.51
N PHE A 23 12.16 2.00 4.97
CA PHE A 23 13.01 2.90 5.73
C PHE A 23 12.23 3.60 6.85
N VAL A 24 11.05 4.16 6.55
CA VAL A 24 10.20 4.83 7.54
C VAL A 24 9.74 3.85 8.62
N LEU A 25 9.28 2.65 8.25
CA LEU A 25 8.90 1.63 9.22
C LEU A 25 10.06 1.21 10.12
N GLY A 26 11.26 1.02 9.54
CA GLY A 26 12.46 0.69 10.30
C GLY A 26 12.84 1.77 11.31
N ILE A 27 12.82 3.05 10.90
CA ILE A 27 13.09 4.17 11.80
C ILE A 27 12.03 4.26 12.89
N LEU A 28 10.74 4.14 12.57
CA LEU A 28 9.66 4.22 13.56
C LEU A 28 9.78 3.09 14.59
N GLY A 29 10.09 1.87 14.15
CA GLY A 29 10.32 0.73 15.04
C GLY A 29 11.51 0.95 15.96
N ALA A 30 12.64 1.40 15.42
CA ALA A 30 13.85 1.70 16.20
C ALA A 30 13.63 2.83 17.21
N LEU A 31 12.97 3.92 16.77
CA LEU A 31 12.65 5.06 17.62
C LEU A 31 11.70 4.66 18.76
N TYR A 32 10.64 3.91 18.45
CA TYR A 32 9.71 3.39 19.45
C TYR A 32 10.44 2.51 20.46
N ALA A 33 11.25 1.54 20.01
CA ALA A 33 11.99 0.66 20.90
C ALA A 33 12.96 1.43 21.81
N TYR A 34 13.70 2.40 21.26
CA TYR A 34 14.62 3.24 22.02
C TYR A 34 13.90 4.05 23.12
N ILE A 35 12.79 4.72 22.78
CA ILE A 35 12.06 5.52 23.77
C ILE A 35 11.37 4.62 24.79
N ALA A 36 10.71 3.55 24.35
CA ALA A 36 9.98 2.63 25.22
C ALA A 36 10.90 1.95 26.26
N ASN A 37 12.14 1.62 25.88
CA ASN A 37 13.12 1.06 26.81
C ASN A 37 13.55 2.03 27.93
N ASN A 38 13.48 3.34 27.66
CA ASN A 38 13.85 4.38 28.62
C ASN A 38 12.63 5.02 29.30
N PHE A 39 11.43 4.52 29.03
CA PHE A 39 10.19 5.10 29.55
C PHE A 39 9.94 4.60 30.98
N GLU A 40 9.87 5.54 31.93
CA GLU A 40 9.49 5.26 33.30
C GLU A 40 8.01 5.59 33.53
N PRO A 41 7.16 4.60 33.82
CA PRO A 41 5.75 4.83 34.09
C PRO A 41 5.55 5.83 35.23
N GLY A 42 4.62 6.76 35.04
CA GLY A 42 4.20 7.73 36.04
C GLY A 42 2.68 7.74 36.19
N VAL A 43 2.19 8.46 37.18
CA VAL A 43 0.74 8.69 37.34
C VAL A 43 0.23 9.47 36.13
N LEU A 44 -0.87 9.03 35.54
CA LEU A 44 -1.52 9.72 34.43
C LEU A 44 -2.03 11.08 34.88
N GLY A 45 -1.72 12.13 34.12
CA GLY A 45 -2.13 13.50 34.40
C GLY A 45 -1.57 14.51 33.41
N LEU A 46 -1.71 15.81 33.70
CA LEU A 46 -1.09 16.88 32.90
C LEU A 46 0.39 17.03 33.27
N ASN A 47 1.18 16.00 32.94
CA ASN A 47 2.61 15.95 33.20
C ASN A 47 3.40 15.50 31.97
N PRO A 48 4.71 15.79 31.92
CA PRO A 48 5.57 15.41 30.80
C PRO A 48 5.53 13.90 30.49
N LYS A 49 5.46 13.04 31.52
CA LYS A 49 5.41 11.57 31.36
C LYS A 49 4.16 11.10 30.61
N THR A 50 3.01 11.73 30.85
CA THR A 50 1.76 11.39 30.16
C THR A 50 1.80 11.85 28.70
N VAL A 51 2.43 13.00 28.41
CA VAL A 51 2.65 13.45 27.03
C VAL A 51 3.61 12.51 26.30
N GLU A 52 4.68 12.04 26.95
CA GLU A 52 5.61 11.06 26.38
C GLU A 52 4.93 9.72 26.10
N LEU A 53 4.07 9.23 27.00
CA LEU A 53 3.27 8.03 26.75
C LEU A 53 2.33 8.20 25.55
N SER A 54 1.69 9.37 25.43
CA SER A 54 0.83 9.68 24.28
C SER A 54 1.61 9.75 22.97
N ALA A 55 2.85 10.26 23.01
CA ALA A 55 3.76 10.30 21.87
C ALA A 55 4.13 8.87 21.43
N LEU A 56 4.49 8.00 22.38
CA LEU A 56 4.78 6.58 22.12
C LEU A 56 3.58 5.86 21.49
N ALA A 57 2.38 6.04 22.04
CA ALA A 57 1.16 5.44 21.50
C ALA A 57 0.87 5.94 20.07
N THR A 58 1.09 7.24 19.82
CA THR A 58 0.90 7.86 18.51
C THR A 58 1.90 7.34 17.48
N LEU A 59 3.18 7.21 17.86
CA LEU A 59 4.23 6.63 17.00
C LEU A 59 3.95 5.16 16.69
N PHE A 60 3.49 4.39 17.68
CA PHE A 60 3.10 2.99 17.49
C PHE A 60 1.91 2.85 16.52
N ALA A 61 0.86 3.66 16.70
CA ALA A 61 -0.26 3.70 15.77
C ALA A 61 0.18 4.07 14.34
N SER A 62 1.15 4.99 14.21
CA SER A 62 1.74 5.33 12.92
C SER A 62 2.47 4.14 12.28
N ALA A 63 3.22 3.35 13.06
CA ALA A 63 3.87 2.15 12.56
C ALA A 63 2.85 1.12 12.03
N ILE A 64 1.74 0.91 12.74
CA ILE A 64 0.64 0.04 12.27
C ILE A 64 0.10 0.52 10.91
N LEU A 65 -0.14 1.82 10.75
CA LEU A 65 -0.58 2.37 9.47
C LEU A 65 0.47 2.19 8.36
N GLY A 66 1.76 2.25 8.71
CA GLY A 66 2.84 1.91 7.80
C GLY A 66 2.76 0.46 7.30
N PHE A 67 2.51 -0.51 8.18
CA PHE A 67 2.31 -1.90 7.78
C PHE A 67 1.08 -2.06 6.86
N LEU A 68 -0.06 -1.46 7.24
CA LEU A 68 -1.29 -1.51 6.43
C LEU A 68 -1.10 -0.87 5.04
N ARG A 69 -0.24 0.15 4.93
CA ARG A 69 0.12 0.75 3.64
C ARG A 69 0.94 -0.21 2.78
N VAL A 70 1.93 -0.88 3.35
CA VAL A 70 2.75 -1.87 2.62
C VAL A 70 1.86 -3.00 2.10
N GLU A 71 0.98 -3.54 2.95
CA GLU A 71 0.02 -4.58 2.56
C GLU A 71 -0.88 -4.12 1.40
N ALA A 72 -1.45 -2.91 1.50
CA ALA A 72 -2.29 -2.35 0.46
C ALA A 72 -1.53 -2.16 -0.87
N SER A 73 -0.25 -1.76 -0.83
CA SER A 73 0.60 -1.62 -2.02
C SER A 73 0.87 -2.96 -2.71
N VAL A 74 1.16 -4.00 -1.92
CA VAL A 74 1.34 -5.38 -2.42
C VAL A 74 0.06 -5.89 -3.05
N LEU A 75 -1.09 -5.70 -2.38
CA LEU A 75 -2.39 -6.12 -2.89
C LEU A 75 -2.76 -5.38 -4.19
N LEU A 76 -2.55 -4.06 -4.25
CA LEU A 76 -2.81 -3.25 -5.44
C LEU A 76 -1.98 -3.74 -6.64
N THR A 77 -0.72 -4.11 -6.39
CA THR A 77 0.15 -4.70 -7.42
C THR A 77 -0.42 -6.02 -7.95
N SER A 78 -0.82 -6.92 -7.05
CA SER A 78 -1.42 -8.20 -7.42
C SER A 78 -2.69 -8.01 -8.25
N LEU A 79 -3.58 -7.10 -7.82
CA LEU A 79 -4.79 -6.76 -8.56
C LEU A 79 -4.49 -6.17 -9.93
N ASN A 80 -3.47 -5.31 -10.05
CA ASN A 80 -3.04 -4.75 -11.32
C ASN A 80 -2.54 -5.85 -12.28
N HIS A 81 -1.76 -6.81 -11.80
CA HIS A 81 -1.35 -7.97 -12.62
C HIS A 81 -2.54 -8.80 -13.08
N ARG A 82 -3.52 -9.07 -12.20
CA ARG A 82 -4.75 -9.79 -12.56
C ARG A 82 -5.55 -9.03 -13.61
N TYR A 83 -5.70 -7.71 -13.46
CA TYR A 83 -6.39 -6.84 -14.40
C TYR A 83 -5.70 -6.81 -15.77
N LEU A 84 -4.38 -6.65 -15.81
CA LEU A 84 -3.60 -6.65 -17.06
C LEU A 84 -3.65 -8.01 -17.75
N ARG A 85 -3.56 -9.12 -17.01
CA ARG A 85 -3.68 -10.48 -17.55
C ARG A 85 -5.06 -10.71 -18.16
N ALA A 86 -6.13 -10.33 -17.46
CA ALA A 86 -7.49 -10.44 -17.96
C ALA A 86 -7.69 -9.61 -19.24
N ASN A 87 -7.17 -8.37 -19.28
CA ASN A 87 -7.23 -7.53 -20.48
C ASN A 87 -6.42 -8.10 -21.66
N LYS A 88 -5.22 -8.65 -21.42
CA LYS A 88 -4.42 -9.31 -22.45
C LYS A 88 -5.18 -10.51 -23.03
N GLN A 89 -5.75 -11.36 -22.16
CA GLN A 89 -6.54 -12.52 -22.58
C GLN A 89 -7.78 -12.10 -23.38
N ARG A 90 -8.51 -11.08 -22.92
CA ARG A 90 -9.62 -10.49 -23.67
C ARG A 90 -9.20 -10.00 -25.05
N GLY A 91 -8.06 -9.30 -25.14
CA GLY A 91 -7.53 -8.78 -26.41
C GLY A 91 -7.18 -9.90 -27.38
N LEU A 92 -6.52 -10.97 -26.89
CA LEU A 92 -6.20 -12.15 -27.69
C LEU A 92 -7.47 -12.81 -28.23
N PHE A 93 -8.46 -13.08 -27.39
CA PHE A 93 -9.72 -13.68 -27.83
C PHE A 93 -10.48 -12.77 -28.79
N THR A 94 -10.54 -11.47 -28.53
CA THR A 94 -11.21 -10.50 -29.41
C THR A 94 -10.54 -10.43 -30.79
N GLN A 95 -9.20 -10.46 -30.84
CA GLN A 95 -8.45 -10.48 -32.10
C GLN A 95 -8.70 -11.77 -32.89
N GLN A 96 -8.76 -12.92 -32.21
CA GLN A 96 -9.04 -14.20 -32.86
C GLN A 96 -10.50 -14.33 -33.33
N LEU A 97 -11.45 -13.79 -32.55
CA LEU A 97 -12.85 -13.68 -32.94
C LEU A 97 -13.01 -12.87 -34.24
N ALA A 98 -12.25 -11.79 -34.41
CA ALA A 98 -12.26 -11.01 -35.64
C ALA A 98 -11.82 -11.80 -36.88
N ASN A 99 -11.00 -12.85 -36.70
CA ASN A 99 -10.56 -13.73 -37.80
C ASN A 99 -11.59 -14.82 -38.15
N GLY A 100 -12.62 -15.03 -37.31
CA GLY A 100 -13.76 -15.92 -37.58
C GLY A 100 -13.43 -17.43 -37.67
N ARG A 101 -12.21 -17.85 -37.32
CA ARG A 101 -11.77 -19.25 -37.42
C ARG A 101 -11.47 -19.83 -36.04
N PRO A 102 -11.62 -21.15 -35.84
CA PRO A 102 -11.11 -21.80 -34.64
C PRO A 102 -9.62 -21.54 -34.49
N PHE A 103 -9.17 -21.32 -33.25
CA PHE A 103 -7.76 -21.04 -32.96
C PHE A 103 -7.26 -21.87 -31.78
N LEU A 104 -5.98 -22.20 -31.84
CA LEU A 104 -5.29 -22.91 -30.77
C LEU A 104 -4.74 -21.91 -29.76
N ASN A 105 -5.08 -22.07 -28.49
CA ASN A 105 -4.39 -21.38 -27.42
C ASN A 105 -3.04 -22.05 -27.18
N SER A 106 -1.96 -21.39 -27.59
CA SER A 106 -0.60 -21.93 -27.47
C SER A 106 -0.14 -22.18 -26.03
N ALA A 107 -0.79 -21.58 -25.03
CA ALA A 107 -0.46 -21.78 -23.62
C ALA A 107 -1.17 -22.98 -22.99
N THR A 108 -2.37 -23.34 -23.47
CA THR A 108 -3.18 -24.44 -22.89
C THR A 108 -3.34 -25.64 -23.81
N GLY A 109 -3.02 -25.50 -25.10
CA GLY A 109 -3.26 -26.54 -26.11
C GLY A 109 -4.74 -26.71 -26.49
N GLN A 110 -5.64 -25.88 -25.96
CA GLN A 110 -7.07 -25.95 -26.25
C GLN A 110 -7.41 -25.24 -27.57
N ILE A 111 -8.27 -25.87 -28.36
CA ILE A 111 -8.84 -25.28 -29.58
C ILE A 111 -10.16 -24.62 -29.18
N TYR A 112 -10.28 -23.34 -29.45
CA TYR A 112 -11.50 -22.58 -29.20
C TYR A 112 -12.29 -22.42 -30.50
N ALA A 113 -13.57 -22.77 -30.49
CA ALA A 113 -14.49 -22.34 -31.54
C ALA A 113 -14.81 -20.84 -31.35
N PRO A 114 -15.23 -20.12 -32.41
CA PRO A 114 -15.63 -18.72 -32.29
C PRO A 114 -16.73 -18.48 -31.26
N HIS A 115 -17.65 -19.43 -31.09
CA HIS A 115 -18.68 -19.40 -30.05
C HIS A 115 -18.07 -19.44 -28.63
N ASP A 116 -17.17 -20.39 -28.34
CA ASP A 116 -16.57 -20.55 -27.01
C ASP A 116 -15.73 -19.32 -26.62
N ALA A 117 -15.04 -18.76 -27.61
CA ALA A 117 -14.25 -17.55 -27.42
C ALA A 117 -15.12 -16.31 -27.12
N GLN A 118 -16.36 -16.24 -27.63
CA GLN A 118 -17.31 -15.18 -27.25
C GLN A 118 -17.75 -15.32 -25.79
N GLU A 119 -18.03 -16.55 -25.34
CA GLU A 119 -18.39 -16.82 -23.95
C GLU A 119 -17.27 -16.41 -22.98
N GLU A 120 -16.02 -16.74 -23.31
CA GLU A 120 -14.84 -16.34 -22.53
C GLU A 120 -14.67 -14.81 -22.47
N VAL A 121 -14.86 -14.12 -23.60
CA VAL A 121 -14.81 -12.65 -23.62
C VAL A 121 -15.91 -12.05 -22.76
N ALA A 122 -17.12 -12.61 -22.80
CA ALA A 122 -18.23 -12.18 -21.96
C ALA A 122 -17.94 -12.41 -20.47
N ALA A 123 -17.40 -13.59 -20.11
CA ALA A 123 -17.00 -13.91 -18.75
C ALA A 123 -15.93 -12.93 -18.22
N ILE A 124 -14.92 -12.62 -19.03
CA ILE A 124 -13.88 -11.65 -18.67
C ILE A 124 -14.47 -10.24 -18.51
N ASN A 125 -15.34 -9.81 -19.44
CA ASN A 125 -15.99 -8.50 -19.36
C ASN A 125 -16.87 -8.36 -18.11
N ASN A 126 -17.49 -9.44 -17.64
CA ASN A 126 -18.26 -9.46 -16.39
C ASN A 126 -17.36 -9.41 -15.15
N ALA A 127 -16.15 -9.99 -15.20
CA ALA A 127 -15.21 -10.01 -14.07
C ALA A 127 -14.38 -8.71 -13.93
N LEU A 128 -14.07 -8.04 -15.03
CA LEU A 128 -13.20 -6.84 -15.05
C LEU A 128 -13.69 -5.69 -14.15
N PRO A 129 -14.99 -5.34 -14.08
CA PRO A 129 -15.50 -4.31 -13.18
C PRO A 129 -15.19 -4.59 -11.72
N GLY A 130 -15.35 -5.85 -11.27
CA GLY A 130 -15.08 -6.25 -9.90
C GLY A 130 -13.60 -6.12 -9.53
N ILE A 131 -12.69 -6.47 -10.45
CA ILE A 131 -11.25 -6.29 -10.25
C ILE A 131 -10.92 -4.79 -10.16
N LYS A 132 -11.49 -3.98 -11.05
CA LYS A 132 -11.27 -2.53 -11.06
C LYS A 132 -11.77 -1.87 -9.77
N GLU A 133 -12.95 -2.25 -9.29
CA GLU A 133 -13.49 -1.74 -8.04
C GLU A 133 -12.61 -2.12 -6.84
N GLN A 134 -12.09 -3.36 -6.80
CA GLN A 134 -11.14 -3.77 -5.77
C GLN A 134 -9.84 -2.94 -5.83
N MET A 135 -9.35 -2.62 -7.03
CA MET A 135 -8.18 -1.76 -7.22
C MET A 135 -8.44 -0.35 -6.68
N GLU A 136 -9.58 0.26 -7.01
CA GLU A 136 -9.95 1.61 -6.54
C GLU A 136 -10.09 1.65 -5.01
N ARG A 137 -10.77 0.67 -4.41
CA ARG A 137 -10.90 0.53 -2.95
C ARG A 137 -9.54 0.38 -2.28
N THR A 138 -8.66 -0.45 -2.82
CA THR A 138 -7.32 -0.71 -2.27
C THR A 138 -6.42 0.51 -2.42
N SER A 139 -6.47 1.19 -3.57
CA SER A 139 -5.73 2.44 -3.81
C SER A 139 -6.13 3.52 -2.81
N ARG A 140 -7.44 3.73 -2.63
CA ARG A 140 -7.95 4.70 -1.65
C ARG A 140 -7.51 4.36 -0.24
N ARG A 141 -7.54 3.08 0.14
CA ARG A 141 -7.03 2.63 1.44
C ARG A 141 -5.54 2.95 1.60
N ALA A 142 -4.72 2.71 0.58
CA ALA A 142 -3.28 3.00 0.59
C ALA A 142 -2.98 4.51 0.72
N GLU A 143 -3.78 5.37 0.07
CA GLU A 143 -3.66 6.83 0.18
C GLU A 143 -4.04 7.33 1.57
N ILE A 144 -5.16 6.83 2.12
CA ILE A 144 -5.62 7.21 3.46
C ILE A 144 -4.61 6.77 4.52
N THR A 145 -4.13 5.54 4.48
CA THR A 145 -3.14 5.05 5.46
C THR A 145 -1.83 5.81 5.38
N TYR A 146 -1.39 6.21 4.17
CA TYR A 146 -0.24 7.08 3.99
C TYR A 146 -0.39 8.45 4.64
N ALA A 147 -1.51 9.12 4.36
CA ALA A 147 -1.77 10.45 4.89
C ALA A 147 -1.85 10.43 6.42
N TRP A 148 -2.55 9.45 6.99
CA TRP A 148 -2.65 9.29 8.44
C TRP A 148 -1.32 8.91 9.08
N ARG A 149 -0.56 7.97 8.50
CA ARG A 149 0.78 7.64 8.98
C ARG A 149 1.64 8.91 9.10
N ASN A 150 1.76 9.68 8.02
CA ASN A 150 2.62 10.87 8.02
C ASN A 150 2.16 11.91 9.07
N ARG A 151 0.85 12.10 9.24
CA ARG A 151 0.30 12.99 10.28
C ARG A 151 0.61 12.49 11.69
N LEU A 152 0.46 11.19 11.94
CA LEU A 152 0.77 10.59 13.25
C LEU A 152 2.27 10.58 13.54
N VAL A 153 3.14 10.36 12.53
CA VAL A 153 4.60 10.51 12.72
C VAL A 153 4.91 11.93 13.19
N LEU A 154 4.40 12.93 12.48
CA LEU A 154 4.64 14.33 12.82
C LEU A 154 4.11 14.67 14.22
N LEU A 155 2.87 14.30 14.50
CA LEU A 155 2.24 14.53 15.80
C LEU A 155 3.01 13.84 16.93
N GLY A 156 3.36 12.56 16.77
CA GLY A 156 4.10 11.79 17.76
C GLY A 156 5.48 12.39 18.03
N PHE A 157 6.18 12.83 16.98
CA PHE A 157 7.49 13.48 17.13
C PHE A 157 7.37 14.84 17.84
N LEU A 158 6.38 15.66 17.49
CA LEU A 158 6.13 16.94 18.16
C LEU A 158 5.78 16.77 19.64
N CYS A 159 4.92 15.79 19.96
CA CYS A 159 4.60 15.45 21.35
C CYS A 159 5.84 15.00 22.12
N LEU A 160 6.71 14.19 21.50
CA LEU A 160 7.94 13.73 22.14
C LEU A 160 8.88 14.89 22.48
N VAL A 161 9.13 15.78 21.51
CA VAL A 161 9.96 16.98 21.72
C VAL A 161 9.32 17.88 22.78
N GLY A 162 8.01 18.10 22.70
CA GLY A 162 7.26 18.87 23.70
C GLY A 162 7.37 18.29 25.11
N ALA A 163 7.26 16.97 25.26
CA ALA A 163 7.42 16.29 26.54
C ALA A 163 8.83 16.49 27.12
N ARG A 164 9.86 16.38 26.28
CA ARG A 164 11.25 16.58 26.72
C ARG A 164 11.54 18.02 27.12
N VAL A 165 11.09 18.99 26.32
CA VAL A 165 11.26 20.41 26.63
C VAL A 165 10.49 20.78 27.91
N TRP A 166 9.23 20.36 28.03
CA TRP A 166 8.44 20.59 29.25
C TRP A 166 9.10 19.94 30.46
N GLY A 167 9.56 18.69 30.36
CA GLY A 167 10.25 17.99 31.46
C GLY A 167 11.38 18.80 32.08
N VAL A 168 12.19 19.49 31.26
CA VAL A 168 13.28 20.35 31.76
C VAL A 168 12.76 21.48 32.65
N TYR A 169 11.69 22.16 32.26
CA TYR A 169 11.12 23.27 33.04
C TYR A 169 10.28 22.80 34.22
N TYR A 170 9.64 21.63 34.12
CA TYR A 170 8.82 21.07 35.19
C TYR A 170 9.67 20.63 36.40
N HIS A 171 10.90 20.17 36.17
CA HIS A 171 11.83 19.79 37.25
C HIS A 171 12.64 20.97 37.80
N ALA A 172 12.55 22.16 37.19
CA ALA A 172 13.25 23.37 37.62
C ALA A 172 12.44 24.24 38.60
N VAL A 173 11.20 23.84 38.91
CA VAL A 173 10.29 24.45 39.91
C VAL A 173 10.12 23.47 41.06
#